data_AF-A0A0S1XES0-F1
#
_entry.id   AF-A0A0S1XES0-F1
#
_cell.length_a   1.000
_cell.length_b   1.000
_cell.length_c   1.000
_cell.angle_alpha   90.00
_cell.angle_beta   90.00
_cell.angle_gamma   90.00
#
_symmetry.space_group_name_H-M   'P 1'
#
loop_
_entity.id
_entity.type
_entity.pdbx_description
1 polymer ?
#
loop_
_entity_poly.entity_id
_entity_poly.type
_entity_poly.pdbx_seq_one_letter_code
_entity_poly.pdbx_strand_id
1 'polypeptide(L)'
;MTTLDELKANIKEYLEDADYLFNKGHYNSAINLYFKALVGICDYIILRDTGRLPRNHEERFRILEAKYPEIYDIVDFHYTYYRRAYRMRVEKEWVEVLKNDVHQLYSLL
;
A
#
# COMPACT_ATOMS: atom_id res chain seq x y z
N MET A 1 -1.62 4.72 21.03
CA MET A 1 -0.42 5.03 20.25
C MET A 1 -0.29 3.89 19.26
N THR A 2 -0.21 4.16 17.95
CA THR A 2 -0.24 3.09 16.95
C THR A 2 0.96 2.15 17.13
N THR A 3 0.70 0.84 17.17
CA THR A 3 1.74 -0.19 17.33
C THR A 3 2.06 -0.88 16.00
N LEU A 4 3.18 -1.61 15.95
CA LEU A 4 3.52 -2.46 14.80
C LEU A 4 2.47 -3.56 14.59
N ASP A 5 1.94 -4.13 15.67
CA ASP A 5 0.91 -5.18 15.60
C ASP A 5 -0.42 -4.63 15.06
N GLU A 6 -0.82 -3.42 15.48
CA GLU A 6 -2.01 -2.75 14.93
C GLU A 6 -1.86 -2.45 13.43
N LEU A 7 -0.67 -1.98 13.00
CA LEU A 7 -0.39 -1.78 11.57
C LEU A 7 -0.45 -3.11 10.81
N LYS A 8 0.19 -4.16 11.32
CA LYS A 8 0.20 -5.47 10.67
C LYS A 8 -1.20 -6.07 10.57
N ALA A 9 -2.02 -5.92 11.61
CA ALA A 9 -3.43 -6.34 11.59
C ALA A 9 -4.25 -5.58 10.54
N ASN A 10 -4.12 -4.26 10.45
CA ASN A 10 -4.82 -3.45 9.45
C ASN A 10 -4.36 -3.78 8.01
N ILE A 11 -3.05 -3.95 7.79
CA ILE A 11 -2.52 -4.36 6.48
C ILE A 11 -3.13 -5.70 6.06
N LYS A 12 -3.16 -6.67 6.98
CA LYS A 12 -3.74 -7.99 6.74
C LYS A 12 -5.22 -7.90 6.38
N GLU A 13 -6.02 -7.17 7.15
CA GLU A 13 -7.45 -6.95 6.85
C GLU A 13 -7.64 -6.34 5.46
N TYR A 14 -6.87 -5.31 5.12
CA TYR A 14 -6.94 -4.69 3.80
C TYR A 14 -6.58 -5.65 2.66
N LEU A 15 -5.58 -6.52 2.86
CA LEU A 15 -5.20 -7.52 1.86
C LEU A 15 -6.29 -8.57 1.65
N GLU A 16 -6.86 -9.10 2.73
CA GLU A 16 -7.93 -10.10 2.68
C GLU A 16 -9.16 -9.54 1.94
N ASP A 17 -9.57 -8.31 2.27
CA ASP A 17 -10.68 -7.65 1.60
C ASP A 17 -10.35 -7.27 0.15
N ALA A 18 -9.13 -6.84 -0.14
CA ALA A 18 -8.69 -6.51 -1.49
C ALA A 18 -8.71 -7.75 -2.40
N ASP A 19 -8.20 -8.89 -1.90
CA ASP A 19 -8.21 -10.16 -2.61
C ASP A 19 -9.65 -10.64 -2.89
N TYR A 20 -10.54 -10.53 -1.90
CA TYR A 20 -11.96 -10.83 -2.08
C TYR A 20 -12.57 -9.99 -3.22
N LEU A 21 -12.36 -8.67 -3.19
CA LEU A 21 -12.91 -7.76 -4.20
C LEU A 21 -12.28 -7.97 -5.58
N PHE A 22 -10.98 -8.23 -5.65
CA PHE A 22 -10.29 -8.55 -6.91
C PHE A 22 -10.90 -9.78 -7.56
N ASN A 23 -11.13 -10.86 -6.80
CA ASN A 23 -11.71 -12.10 -7.29
C ASN A 23 -13.18 -11.94 -7.72
N LYS A 24 -13.89 -10.93 -7.20
CA LYS A 24 -15.25 -10.54 -7.65
C LYS A 24 -15.26 -9.63 -8.87
N GLY A 25 -14.10 -9.22 -9.39
CA GLY A 25 -14.00 -8.27 -10.49
C GLY A 25 -14.24 -6.81 -10.09
N HIS A 26 -14.24 -6.50 -8.80
CA HIS A 26 -14.48 -5.16 -8.27
C HIS A 26 -13.17 -4.34 -8.24
N TYR A 27 -12.53 -4.17 -9.40
CA TYR A 27 -11.16 -3.67 -9.51
C TYR A 27 -10.95 -2.25 -8.95
N ASN A 28 -11.90 -1.33 -9.13
CA ASN A 28 -11.82 0.01 -8.53
C ASN A 28 -11.80 -0.01 -6.99
N SER A 29 -12.49 -0.97 -6.38
CA SER A 29 -12.50 -1.09 -4.92
C SER A 29 -11.27 -1.86 -4.44
N ALA A 30 -10.87 -2.92 -5.15
CA ALA A 30 -9.68 -3.70 -4.86
C ALA A 30 -8.41 -2.84 -4.90
N ILE A 31 -8.21 -2.02 -5.95
CA ILE A 31 -7.03 -1.14 -6.04
C ILE A 31 -6.95 -0.16 -4.86
N ASN A 32 -8.09 0.30 -4.34
CA ASN A 32 -8.10 1.20 -3.18
C ASN A 32 -7.64 0.49 -1.91
N LEU A 33 -8.03 -0.77 -1.71
CA LEU A 33 -7.64 -1.54 -0.53
C LEU A 33 -6.19 -2.03 -0.63
N TYR A 34 -5.74 -2.50 -1.80
CA TYR A 34 -4.32 -2.80 -1.99
C TYR A 34 -3.44 -1.58 -1.77
N PHE A 35 -3.85 -0.39 -2.23
CA PHE A 35 -3.08 0.82 -2.00
C PHE A 35 -3.06 1.23 -0.51
N LYS A 36 -4.16 1.02 0.23
CA LYS A 36 -4.16 1.18 1.70
C LYS A 36 -3.21 0.20 2.38
N ALA A 37 -3.19 -1.05 1.94
CA ALA A 37 -2.23 -2.04 2.44
C ALA A 37 -0.78 -1.60 2.15
N LEU A 38 -0.47 -1.13 0.93
CA LEU A 38 0.84 -0.58 0.57
C LEU A 38 1.26 0.57 1.49
N VAL A 39 0.35 1.52 1.75
CA VAL A 39 0.59 2.63 2.67
C VAL A 39 0.84 2.12 4.10
N GLY A 40 0.05 1.15 4.56
CA GLY A 40 0.26 0.52 5.86
C GLY A 40 1.63 -0.16 5.97
N ILE A 41 2.08 -0.86 4.94
CA ILE A 41 3.41 -1.48 4.86
C ILE A 41 4.50 -0.41 4.98
N CYS A 42 4.36 0.71 4.26
CA CYS A 42 5.30 1.83 4.37
C CYS A 42 5.36 2.37 5.80
N ASP A 43 4.19 2.59 6.43
CA ASP A 43 4.10 3.10 7.79
C ASP A 43 4.67 2.09 8.81
N TYR A 44 4.48 0.79 8.60
CA TYR A 44 5.09 -0.27 9.41
C TYR A 44 6.61 -0.21 9.36
N ILE A 45 7.19 -0.14 8.16
CA ILE A 45 8.65 -0.11 7.97
C ILE A 45 9.26 1.15 8.58
N ILE A 46 8.64 2.31 8.33
CA ILE A 46 9.09 3.58 8.90
C ILE A 46 9.02 3.54 10.43
N LEU A 47 7.92 3.02 11.01
CA LEU A 47 7.78 2.92 12.47
C LEU A 47 8.82 1.95 13.06
N ARG A 48 8.99 0.77 12.46
CA ARG A 48 9.94 -0.27 12.93
C ARG A 48 11.35 0.28 13.01
N ASP A 49 11.78 1.03 12.00
CA ASP A 49 13.18 1.43 11.85
C ASP A 49 13.48 2.80 12.47
N THR A 50 12.48 3.68 12.60
CA THR A 50 12.70 5.06 13.07
C THR A 50 12.06 5.35 14.43
N GLY A 51 11.11 4.51 14.88
CA GLY A 51 10.30 4.74 16.07
C GLY A 51 9.26 5.85 15.90
N ARG A 52 8.98 6.31 14.68
CA ARG A 52 8.10 7.44 14.38
C ARG A 52 7.20 7.10 13.20
N LEU A 53 6.00 7.68 13.16
CA LEU A 53 5.11 7.63 12.00
C LEU A 53 5.17 8.94 11.23
N PRO A 54 5.01 8.90 9.89
CA PRO A 54 4.84 10.11 9.11
C PRO A 54 3.50 10.79 9.45
N ARG A 55 3.45 12.11 9.41
CA ARG A 55 2.26 12.92 9.71
C ARG A 55 1.30 12.99 8.52
N ASN A 56 1.82 12.79 7.30
CA ASN A 56 1.06 12.90 6.06
C ASN A 56 1.78 12.16 4.91
N HIS A 57 1.14 12.17 3.72
CA HIS A 57 1.67 11.49 2.53
C HIS A 57 3.01 12.06 2.06
N GLU A 58 3.19 13.38 2.10
CA GLU A 58 4.42 14.04 1.65
C GLU A 58 5.61 13.67 2.54
N GLU A 59 5.42 13.66 3.86
CA GLU A 59 6.45 13.22 4.79
C GLU A 59 6.79 11.74 4.61
N ARG A 60 5.78 10.88 4.39
CA ARG A 60 6.00 9.46 4.09
C ARG A 60 6.90 9.30 2.86
N PHE A 61 6.54 9.95 1.75
CA PHE A 61 7.27 9.82 0.49
C PHE A 61 8.71 10.32 0.63
N ARG A 62 8.94 11.44 1.31
CA ARG A 62 10.30 11.94 1.61
C ARG A 62 11.14 10.96 2.42
N ILE A 63 10.54 10.32 3.43
CA ILE A 63 11.25 9.32 4.24
C ILE A 63 11.61 8.10 3.39
N LEU A 64 10.65 7.62 2.59
CA LEU A 64 10.88 6.48 1.69
C LEU A 64 11.95 6.79 0.66
N GLU A 65 11.88 7.92 -0.03
CA GLU A 65 12.87 8.35 -1.03
C GLU A 65 14.29 8.40 -0.42
N ALA A 66 14.42 8.93 0.79
CA ALA A 66 15.72 9.10 1.44
C ALA A 66 16.31 7.81 2.03
N LYS A 67 15.48 6.84 2.45
CA LYS A 67 15.93 5.68 3.24
C LYS A 67 15.60 4.32 2.64
N TYR A 68 14.56 4.25 1.81
CA TYR A 68 14.01 3.03 1.24
C TYR A 68 13.66 3.23 -0.25
N PRO A 69 14.65 3.58 -1.10
CA PRO A 69 14.40 3.98 -2.48
C PRO A 69 13.65 2.90 -3.29
N GLU A 70 13.92 1.62 -3.05
CA GLU A 70 13.20 0.53 -3.71
C GLU A 70 11.70 0.50 -3.36
N ILE A 71 11.34 0.84 -2.12
CA ILE A 71 9.94 0.93 -1.68
C ILE A 71 9.30 2.22 -2.19
N TYR A 72 10.09 3.30 -2.22
CA TYR A 72 9.67 4.57 -2.80
C TYR A 72 9.26 4.41 -4.26
N ASP A 73 10.08 3.75 -5.07
CA ASP A 73 9.81 3.55 -6.49
C ASP A 73 8.50 2.78 -6.70
N ILE A 74 8.23 1.76 -5.88
CA ILE A 74 6.97 1.00 -5.92
C ILE A 74 5.77 1.88 -5.54
N VAL A 75 5.84 2.60 -4.42
CA VAL A 75 4.69 3.40 -3.96
C VAL A 75 4.40 4.59 -4.87
N ASP A 76 5.43 5.24 -5.42
CA ASP A 76 5.27 6.38 -6.33
C ASP A 76 4.66 5.95 -7.66
N PHE A 77 5.15 4.83 -8.22
CA PHE A 77 4.57 4.20 -9.39
C PHE A 77 3.07 3.96 -9.19
N HIS A 78 2.70 3.25 -8.11
CA HIS A 78 1.30 2.90 -7.86
C HIS A 78 0.42 4.08 -7.49
N TYR A 79 0.95 5.09 -6.79
CA TYR A 79 0.21 6.29 -6.40
C TYR A 79 -0.34 7.04 -7.62
N THR A 80 0.46 7.11 -8.68
CA THR A 80 0.06 7.75 -9.95
C THR A 80 -1.17 7.06 -10.57
N TYR A 81 -1.25 5.73 -10.52
CA TYR A 81 -2.37 4.96 -11.09
C TYR A 81 -3.56 4.86 -10.15
N TYR A 82 -3.31 4.64 -8.85
CA TYR A 82 -4.34 4.61 -7.81
C TYR A 82 -5.21 5.87 -7.84
N ARG A 83 -4.58 7.06 -7.96
CA ARG A 83 -5.32 8.33 -8.03
C ARG A 83 -6.29 8.43 -9.21
N ARG A 84 -6.05 7.68 -10.29
CA ARG A 84 -6.95 7.64 -11.44
C ARG A 84 -8.22 6.85 -11.13
N ALA A 85 -8.16 5.85 -10.24
CA ALA A 85 -9.30 4.99 -9.89
C ALA A 85 -10.50 5.75 -9.31
N TYR A 86 -10.30 6.98 -8.82
CA TYR A 86 -11.37 7.88 -8.38
C TYR A 86 -12.21 8.46 -9.53
N ARG A 87 -11.66 8.50 -10.74
CA ARG A 87 -12.25 9.19 -11.90
C ARG A 87 -12.49 8.28 -13.10
N MET A 88 -11.88 7.09 -13.12
CA MET A 88 -12.01 6.13 -14.21
C MET A 88 -12.06 4.69 -13.69
N ARG A 89 -12.61 3.80 -14.53
CA ARG A 89 -12.49 2.36 -14.31
C ARG A 89 -11.03 1.93 -14.50
N VAL A 90 -10.53 1.11 -13.59
CA VAL A 90 -9.18 0.54 -13.71
C VAL A 90 -9.26 -0.84 -14.36
N GLU A 91 -8.26 -1.14 -15.18
CA GLU A 91 -8.11 -2.44 -15.81
C GLU A 91 -7.59 -3.47 -14.80
N LYS A 92 -7.94 -4.74 -15.00
CA LYS A 92 -7.58 -5.82 -14.08
C LYS A 92 -6.06 -5.91 -13.95
N GLU A 93 -5.36 -5.79 -15.07
CA GLU A 93 -3.92 -5.93 -15.22
C GLU A 93 -3.17 -4.96 -14.30
N TRP A 94 -3.64 -3.71 -14.20
CA TRP A 94 -3.03 -2.72 -13.31
C TRP A 94 -3.23 -3.07 -11.83
N VAL A 95 -4.43 -3.55 -11.48
CA VAL A 95 -4.71 -4.00 -10.12
C VAL A 95 -3.90 -5.25 -9.77
N GLU A 96 -3.65 -6.12 -10.75
CA GLU A 96 -2.83 -7.32 -10.59
C GLU A 96 -1.35 -6.99 -10.34
N VAL A 97 -0.79 -5.97 -11.01
CA VAL A 97 0.57 -5.48 -10.69
C VAL A 97 0.64 -4.99 -9.25
N LEU A 98 -0.27 -4.10 -8.82
CA LEU A 98 -0.30 -3.62 -7.44
C LEU A 98 -0.49 -4.76 -6.44
N LYS A 99 -1.40 -5.69 -6.72
CA LYS A 99 -1.62 -6.88 -5.88
C LYS A 99 -0.32 -7.65 -5.66
N ASN A 100 0.41 -7.95 -6.73
CA ASN A 100 1.63 -8.75 -6.64
C ASN A 100 2.71 -8.03 -5.82
N ASP A 101 2.91 -6.73 -6.07
CA ASP A 101 3.92 -5.94 -5.35
C ASP A 101 3.58 -5.85 -3.85
N VAL A 102 2.32 -5.61 -3.50
CA VAL A 102 1.91 -5.49 -2.09
C VAL A 102 2.00 -6.83 -1.36
N HIS A 103 1.60 -7.94 -2.00
CA HIS A 103 1.77 -9.28 -1.41
C HIS A 103 3.24 -9.65 -1.23
N GLN A 104 4.09 -9.33 -2.21
CA GLN A 104 5.53 -9.53 -2.10
C GLN A 104 6.10 -8.72 -0.92
N LEU A 105 5.79 -7.43 -0.82
CA LEU A 105 6.24 -6.60 0.28
C LEU A 105 5.71 -7.08 1.64
N TYR A 106 4.45 -7.49 1.71
CA TYR A 106 3.84 -8.00 2.94
C TYR A 106 4.52 -9.28 3.43
N SER A 107 5.00 -10.14 2.53
CA SER A 107 5.73 -11.37 2.88
C SER A 107 7.06 -11.11 3.60
N LEU A 108 7.56 -9.87 3.56
CA LEU A 108 8.80 -9.43 4.21
C LEU A 108 8.56 -8.81 5.61
N LEU A 109 7.30 -8.68 6.04
CA LEU A 109 6.91 -8.12 7.35
C LEU A 109 6.74 -9.21 8.42
#